data_AF-A0A8T5HF60-F1
#
_entry.id   AF-A0A8T5HF60-F1
#
_cell.length_a   1.000
_cell.length_b   1.000
_cell.length_c   1.000
_cell.angle_alpha   90.00
_cell.angle_beta   90.00
_cell.angle_gamma   90.00
#
_symmetry.space_group_name_H-M   'P 1'
#
loop_
_entity.id
_entity.type
_entity.pdbx_description
1 polymer ?
#
loop_
_entity_poly.entity_id
_entity_poly.type
_entity_poly.pdbx_seq_one_letter_code
_entity_poly.pdbx_strand_id
1 'polypeptide(L)'
;MNPQNPIRPQGPNSPSGSGPQSARRLLRPRKTYLAAKEIIKYFLGDDKFDASILCQARTNFVTSDQSLYEAIGAFPDKSKIELNKLVKFLEVVEIVSYEQTFRQRKKILTPERAESLMKDINQNKTLKKDNGGNEKDSNKKSNGDKKNNLDKKKGLDKKNDVDKKKDLAFESKNKKVE
;
A
#
# COMPACT_ATOMS: atom_id res chain seq x y z
N MET A 1 2.93 -17.10 -71.54
CA MET A 1 1.49 -17.23 -71.23
C MET A 1 1.20 -16.38 -70.01
N ASN A 2 0.29 -15.42 -70.15
CA ASN A 2 0.08 -14.33 -69.19
C ASN A 2 -1.29 -14.52 -68.50
N PRO A 3 -1.37 -14.76 -67.18
CA PRO A 3 -2.66 -14.92 -66.52
C PRO A 3 -3.32 -13.57 -66.25
N GLN A 4 -4.54 -13.42 -66.75
CA GLN A 4 -5.40 -12.25 -66.64
C GLN A 4 -5.83 -12.00 -65.18
N ASN A 5 -5.77 -10.74 -64.75
CA ASN A 5 -6.29 -10.28 -63.47
C ASN A 5 -7.83 -10.15 -63.50
N PRO A 6 -8.57 -10.66 -62.51
CA PRO A 6 -10.01 -10.50 -62.45
C PRO A 6 -10.42 -9.10 -61.96
N ILE A 7 -11.40 -8.53 -62.67
CA ILE A 7 -12.04 -7.24 -62.42
C ILE A 7 -12.84 -7.31 -61.11
N ARG A 8 -12.57 -6.39 -60.17
CA ARG A 8 -13.36 -6.22 -58.93
C ARG A 8 -14.63 -5.38 -59.20
N PRO A 9 -15.82 -5.82 -58.75
CA PRO A 9 -17.02 -5.00 -58.81
C PRO A 9 -16.99 -3.91 -57.73
N GLN A 10 -17.30 -2.67 -58.13
CA GLN A 10 -17.55 -1.57 -57.20
C GLN A 10 -19.00 -1.68 -56.68
N GLY A 11 -19.14 -1.91 -55.38
CA GLY A 11 -20.43 -1.91 -54.69
C GLY A 11 -20.91 -0.48 -54.38
N PRO A 12 -22.22 -0.20 -54.40
CA PRO A 12 -22.76 1.13 -54.22
C PRO A 12 -22.99 1.50 -52.74
N ASN A 13 -22.79 2.80 -52.48
CA ASN A 13 -23.49 3.65 -51.52
C ASN A 13 -23.26 3.39 -50.02
N SER A 14 -22.26 4.10 -49.48
CA SER A 14 -22.17 4.45 -48.07
C SER A 14 -23.20 5.54 -47.72
N PRO A 15 -24.06 5.35 -46.70
CA PRO A 15 -24.96 6.41 -46.24
C PRO A 15 -24.19 7.51 -45.50
N SER A 16 -24.31 8.73 -46.02
CA SER A 16 -23.81 9.97 -45.42
C SER A 16 -24.67 10.36 -44.20
N GLY A 17 -24.38 9.75 -43.05
CA GLY A 17 -24.96 10.11 -41.76
C GLY A 17 -24.07 11.09 -41.00
N SER A 18 -24.08 12.37 -41.38
CA SER A 18 -23.40 13.45 -40.64
C SER A 18 -24.21 13.88 -39.43
N GLY A 19 -24.16 13.09 -38.36
CA GLY A 19 -24.53 13.55 -37.02
C GLY A 19 -23.27 13.95 -36.26
N PRO A 20 -23.19 15.12 -35.60
CA PRO A 20 -22.13 15.40 -34.63
C PRO A 20 -22.44 14.57 -33.38
N GLN A 21 -22.16 13.26 -33.44
CA GLN A 21 -22.00 12.47 -32.24
C GLN A 21 -20.74 13.00 -31.57
N SER A 22 -20.93 13.98 -30.69
CA SER A 22 -19.96 14.40 -29.70
C SER A 22 -19.61 13.17 -28.88
N ALA A 23 -18.64 12.42 -29.39
CA ALA A 23 -18.04 11.30 -28.72
C ALA A 23 -17.49 11.83 -27.40
N ARG A 24 -18.30 11.73 -26.35
CA ARG A 24 -17.86 11.84 -24.97
C ARG A 24 -16.83 10.72 -24.82
N ARG A 25 -15.57 11.03 -25.13
CA ARG A 25 -14.42 10.21 -24.75
C ARG A 25 -14.49 10.14 -23.24
N LEU A 26 -15.13 9.10 -22.74
CA LEU A 26 -15.05 8.72 -21.34
C LEU A 26 -13.56 8.49 -21.11
N LEU A 27 -12.90 9.50 -20.54
CA LEU A 27 -11.51 9.43 -20.12
C LEU A 27 -11.43 8.21 -19.21
N ARG A 28 -10.82 7.13 -19.71
CA ARG A 28 -10.61 5.95 -18.87
C ARG A 28 -9.81 6.43 -17.67
N PRO A 29 -10.27 6.15 -16.44
CA PRO A 29 -9.52 6.56 -15.26
C PRO A 29 -8.12 5.98 -15.37
N ARG A 30 -7.11 6.83 -15.18
CA ARG A 30 -5.71 6.40 -15.20
C ARG A 30 -5.48 5.53 -13.97
N LYS A 31 -4.99 4.31 -14.16
CA LYS A 31 -4.56 3.45 -13.07
C LYS A 31 -3.24 4.00 -12.50
N THR A 32 -3.17 4.15 -11.18
CA THR A 32 -1.96 4.55 -10.45
C THR A 32 -1.25 3.30 -9.95
N TYR A 33 0.03 3.17 -10.31
CA TYR A 33 0.86 2.07 -9.83
C TYR A 33 1.35 2.32 -8.41
N LEU A 34 1.22 1.33 -7.52
CA LEU A 34 1.71 1.37 -6.15
C LEU A 34 3.01 0.57 -6.05
N ALA A 35 4.11 1.25 -5.73
CA ALA A 35 5.37 0.58 -5.41
C ALA A 35 5.42 0.19 -3.93
N ALA A 36 6.43 -0.60 -3.56
CA ALA A 36 6.55 -1.14 -2.20
C ALA A 36 6.51 -0.05 -1.12
N LYS A 37 7.07 1.13 -1.39
CA LYS A 37 7.13 2.26 -0.44
C LYS A 37 5.75 2.80 -0.11
N GLU A 38 4.89 2.97 -1.10
CA GLU A 38 3.51 3.44 -0.92
C GLU A 38 2.69 2.42 -0.14
N ILE A 39 2.89 1.14 -0.43
CA ILE A 39 2.21 0.04 0.29
C ILE A 39 2.64 0.00 1.76
N ILE A 40 3.93 0.18 2.07
CA ILE A 40 4.37 0.25 3.47
C ILE A 40 3.74 1.45 4.18
N LYS A 41 3.65 2.63 3.53
CA LYS A 41 2.98 3.81 4.11
C LYS A 41 1.51 3.56 4.42
N TYR A 42 0.81 2.83 3.56
CA TYR A 42 -0.57 2.39 3.82
C TYR A 42 -0.67 1.58 5.11
N PHE A 43 0.15 0.54 5.25
CA PHE A 43 0.14 -0.33 6.43
C PHE A 43 0.61 0.37 7.70
N LEU A 44 1.45 1.40 7.60
CA LEU A 44 1.86 2.25 8.73
C LEU A 44 0.78 3.28 9.13
N GLY A 45 -0.35 3.36 8.43
CA GLY A 45 -1.44 4.28 8.75
C GLY A 45 -1.24 5.71 8.27
N ASP A 46 -0.76 5.92 7.03
CA ASP A 46 -0.81 7.24 6.40
C ASP A 46 -2.25 7.59 5.99
N ASP A 47 -2.93 8.42 6.80
CA ASP A 47 -4.36 8.76 6.69
C ASP A 47 -4.80 9.17 5.27
N LYS A 48 -3.95 9.91 4.55
CA LYS A 48 -4.27 10.40 3.20
C LYS A 48 -4.43 9.25 2.21
N PHE A 49 -3.56 8.25 2.35
CA PHE A 49 -3.51 7.13 1.46
C PHE A 49 -4.54 6.06 1.87
N ASP A 50 -4.75 5.89 3.18
CA ASP A 50 -5.80 5.03 3.71
C ASP A 50 -7.19 5.47 3.23
N ALA A 51 -7.51 6.76 3.35
CA ALA A 51 -8.76 7.31 2.83
C ALA A 51 -8.91 7.12 1.31
N SER A 52 -7.82 7.23 0.55
CA SER A 52 -7.84 7.03 -0.90
C SER A 52 -8.16 5.59 -1.31
N ILE A 53 -7.66 4.60 -0.56
CA ILE A 53 -7.96 3.18 -0.79
C ILE A 53 -9.35 2.83 -0.28
N LEU A 54 -9.75 3.32 0.90
CA LEU A 54 -11.03 3.00 1.51
C LEU A 54 -12.23 3.60 0.75
N CYS A 55 -12.12 4.84 0.27
CA CYS A 55 -13.25 5.57 -0.30
C CYS A 55 -13.44 5.36 -1.81
N GLN A 56 -12.52 4.70 -2.52
CA GLN A 56 -12.65 4.53 -3.97
C GLN A 56 -13.54 3.34 -4.33
N ALA A 57 -14.68 3.64 -4.96
CA ALA A 57 -15.61 2.64 -5.49
C ALA A 57 -15.11 1.93 -6.77
N ARG A 58 -13.98 2.34 -7.35
CA ARG A 58 -13.37 1.72 -8.54
C ARG A 58 -11.88 1.50 -8.31
N THR A 59 -11.37 0.34 -8.75
CA THR A 59 -9.98 -0.10 -8.62
C THR A 59 -9.05 0.74 -9.53
N ASN A 60 -8.68 1.94 -9.08
CA ASN A 60 -7.73 2.78 -9.81
C ASN A 60 -6.28 2.48 -9.39
N PHE A 61 -6.07 1.57 -8.46
CA PHE A 61 -4.74 1.19 -8.00
C PHE A 61 -4.34 -0.15 -8.58
N VAL A 62 -3.12 -0.21 -9.09
CA VAL A 62 -2.50 -1.44 -9.56
C VAL A 62 -1.16 -1.60 -8.85
N THR A 63 -0.78 -2.82 -8.50
CA THR A 63 0.54 -3.13 -7.98
C THR A 63 1.03 -4.46 -8.55
N SER A 64 2.33 -4.75 -8.40
CA SER A 64 2.84 -6.08 -8.69
C SER A 64 2.91 -6.95 -7.45
N ASP A 65 2.76 -8.25 -7.64
CA ASP A 65 3.01 -9.25 -6.60
C ASP A 65 4.40 -9.10 -5.93
N GLN A 66 5.44 -8.73 -6.69
CA GLN A 66 6.77 -8.40 -6.17
C GLN A 66 6.75 -7.18 -5.26
N SER A 67 6.06 -6.10 -5.63
CA SER A 67 6.00 -4.88 -4.81
C SER A 67 5.27 -5.13 -3.49
N LEU A 68 4.20 -5.94 -3.52
CA LEU A 68 3.51 -6.38 -2.31
C LEU A 68 4.39 -7.27 -1.43
N TYR A 69 5.12 -8.22 -2.03
CA TYR A 69 6.08 -9.07 -1.33
C TYR A 69 7.19 -8.26 -0.63
N GLU A 70 7.80 -7.31 -1.34
CA GLU A 70 8.82 -6.41 -0.77
C GLU A 70 8.25 -5.57 0.38
N ALA A 71 7.03 -5.05 0.23
CA ALA A 71 6.39 -4.23 1.24
C ALA A 71 6.13 -5.01 2.53
N ILE A 72 5.51 -6.19 2.45
CA ILE A 72 5.21 -7.04 3.62
C ILE A 72 6.51 -7.56 4.24
N GLY A 73 7.47 -7.97 3.41
CA GLY A 73 8.76 -8.50 3.87
C GLY A 73 9.66 -7.45 4.52
N ALA A 74 9.46 -6.16 4.24
CA ALA A 74 10.22 -5.09 4.86
C ALA A 74 9.84 -4.82 6.33
N PHE A 75 8.68 -5.31 6.80
CA PHE A 75 8.29 -5.15 8.20
C PHE A 75 9.13 -6.04 9.12
N PRO A 76 9.85 -5.46 10.10
CA PRO A 76 10.63 -6.25 11.06
C PRO A 76 9.72 -7.10 11.94
N ASP A 77 8.51 -6.61 12.22
CA ASP A 77 7.50 -7.29 13.00
C ASP A 77 6.20 -7.37 12.20
N LYS A 78 5.90 -8.58 11.72
CA LYS A 78 4.72 -8.85 10.88
C LYS A 78 3.41 -8.75 11.66
N SER A 79 3.45 -8.83 12.99
CA SER A 79 2.25 -8.70 13.83
C SER A 79 1.65 -7.29 13.79
N LYS A 80 2.46 -6.29 13.39
CA LYS A 80 2.01 -4.90 13.21
C LYS A 80 1.16 -4.68 11.97
N ILE A 81 1.11 -5.66 11.06
CA ILE A 81 0.26 -5.58 9.88
C ILE A 81 -1.16 -5.95 10.29
N GLU A 82 -2.04 -4.95 10.34
CA GLU A 82 -3.46 -5.18 10.57
C GLU A 82 -4.07 -6.02 9.44
N LEU A 83 -4.55 -7.23 9.77
CA LEU A 83 -5.13 -8.14 8.78
C LEU A 83 -6.28 -7.51 8.00
N ASN A 84 -7.11 -6.69 8.66
CA ASN A 84 -8.23 -6.00 8.03
C ASN A 84 -7.77 -5.05 6.92
N LYS A 85 -6.68 -4.30 7.14
CA LYS A 85 -6.07 -3.44 6.12
C LYS A 85 -5.52 -4.25 4.96
N LEU A 86 -4.89 -5.40 5.25
CA LEU A 86 -4.37 -6.28 4.20
C LEU A 86 -5.51 -6.81 3.32
N VAL A 87 -6.56 -7.35 3.93
CA VAL A 87 -7.74 -7.86 3.20
C VAL A 87 -8.34 -6.74 2.35
N LYS A 88 -8.50 -5.54 2.90
CA LYS A 88 -9.06 -4.42 2.15
C LYS A 88 -8.18 -3.96 1.00
N PHE A 89 -6.86 -3.94 1.20
CA PHE A 89 -5.90 -3.68 0.15
C PHE A 89 -6.02 -4.69 -1.00
N LEU A 90 -6.12 -5.98 -0.70
CA LEU A 90 -6.26 -7.04 -1.70
C LEU A 90 -7.60 -6.96 -2.47
N GLU A 91 -8.66 -6.44 -1.84
CA GLU A 91 -9.97 -6.24 -2.49
C GLU A 91 -9.95 -5.07 -3.48
N VAL A 92 -9.27 -3.98 -3.12
CA VAL A 92 -9.32 -2.71 -3.87
C VAL A 92 -8.20 -2.59 -4.91
N VAL A 93 -7.04 -3.16 -4.64
CA VAL A 93 -5.84 -3.00 -5.49
C VAL A 93 -5.71 -4.19 -6.43
N GLU A 94 -5.61 -3.91 -7.73
CA GLU A 94 -5.34 -4.92 -8.74
C GLU A 94 -3.88 -5.39 -8.63
N ILE A 95 -3.67 -6.69 -8.43
CA ILE A 95 -2.33 -7.27 -8.32
C ILE A 95 -1.99 -7.98 -9.62
N VAL A 96 -0.96 -7.49 -10.30
CA VAL A 96 -0.44 -8.07 -11.54
C VAL A 96 0.82 -8.89 -11.27
N SER A 97 1.10 -9.86 -12.14
CA SER A 97 2.34 -10.64 -12.06
C SER A 97 3.53 -9.80 -12.50
N TYR A 98 4.52 -9.64 -11.61
CA TYR A 98 5.76 -8.92 -11.93
C TYR A 98 6.48 -9.52 -13.14
N GLU A 99 6.53 -10.84 -13.23
CA GLU A 99 7.20 -11.54 -14.33
C GLU A 99 6.50 -11.32 -15.67
N GLN A 100 5.17 -11.34 -15.70
CA GLN A 100 4.42 -11.11 -16.94
C GLN A 100 4.49 -9.64 -17.38
N THR A 101 4.38 -8.71 -16.43
CA THR A 101 4.36 -7.27 -16.70
C THR A 101 5.74 -6.73 -17.07
N PHE A 102 6.78 -7.11 -16.33
CA PHE A 102 8.14 -6.57 -16.50
C PHE A 102 9.08 -7.51 -17.26
N ARG A 103 8.66 -8.73 -17.57
CA ARG A 103 9.48 -9.77 -18.25
C ARG A 103 10.78 -10.07 -17.51
N GLN A 104 10.76 -9.94 -16.18
CA GLN A 104 11.89 -10.16 -15.30
C GLN A 104 11.54 -11.17 -14.21
N ARG A 105 12.51 -11.98 -13.81
CA ARG A 105 12.34 -12.88 -12.67
C ARG A 105 12.18 -12.07 -11.37
N LYS A 106 11.33 -12.58 -10.48
CA LYS A 106 11.16 -12.04 -9.13
C LYS A 106 12.49 -12.07 -8.39
N LYS A 107 12.83 -10.97 -7.73
CA LYS A 107 14.06 -10.86 -6.95
C LYS A 107 13.77 -11.28 -5.51
N ILE A 108 14.67 -12.06 -4.93
CA ILE A 108 14.61 -12.39 -3.51
C ILE A 108 14.86 -11.10 -2.72
N LEU A 109 14.02 -10.84 -1.73
CA LEU A 109 14.17 -9.70 -0.84
C LEU A 109 15.41 -9.89 0.02
N THR A 110 16.41 -9.02 -0.17
CA THR A 110 17.61 -8.98 0.67
C THR A 110 17.35 -8.12 1.92
N PRO A 111 18.06 -8.38 3.04
CA PRO A 111 17.92 -7.56 4.25
C PRO A 111 18.27 -6.09 3.98
N GLU A 112 19.33 -5.82 3.22
CA GLU A 112 19.73 -4.47 2.81
C GLU A 112 18.60 -3.72 2.07
N ARG A 113 17.87 -4.45 1.20
CA ARG A 113 16.74 -3.88 0.46
C ARG A 113 15.56 -3.57 1.38
N ALA A 114 15.25 -4.46 2.32
CA ALA A 114 14.21 -4.25 3.32
C ALA A 114 14.50 -3.02 4.20
N GLU A 115 15.74 -2.91 4.69
CA GLU A 115 16.20 -1.77 5.48
C GLU A 115 16.15 -0.46 4.69
N SER A 116 16.59 -0.47 3.43
CA SER A 116 16.51 0.69 2.54
C SER A 116 15.08 1.19 2.35
N LEU A 117 14.11 0.29 2.15
CA LEU A 117 12.69 0.66 2.01
C LEU A 117 12.17 1.37 3.26
N MET A 118 12.50 0.87 4.45
CA MET A 118 12.09 1.47 5.72
C MET A 118 12.79 2.81 5.99
N LYS A 119 14.09 2.91 5.66
CA LYS A 119 14.86 4.15 5.80
C LYS A 119 14.29 5.28 4.96
N ASP A 120 13.93 5.00 3.72
CA ASP A 120 13.36 5.97 2.78
C ASP A 120 12.03 6.55 3.28
N ILE A 121 11.24 5.74 4.00
CA ILE A 121 9.96 6.19 4.57
C ILE A 121 10.19 7.10 5.77
N ASN A 122 11.14 6.76 6.64
CA ASN A 122 11.48 7.55 7.82
C ASN A 122 12.11 8.91 7.46
N GLN A 123 12.99 8.96 6.47
CA GLN A 123 13.59 10.21 5.98
C GLN A 123 12.54 11.18 5.39
N ASN A 124 11.50 10.65 4.76
CA ASN A 124 10.40 11.48 4.25
C ASN A 124 9.49 12.03 5.35
N LYS A 125 9.46 11.43 6.54
CA LYS A 125 8.71 11.97 7.69
C LYS A 125 9.43 13.17 8.32
N THR A 126 10.76 13.17 8.38
CA THR A 126 11.53 14.25 8.99
C THR A 126 11.47 15.54 8.17
N LEU A 127 11.48 15.45 6.84
CA LEU A 127 11.44 16.62 5.94
C LEU A 127 10.10 17.39 5.94
N LYS A 128 9.02 16.81 6.50
CA LYS A 128 7.71 17.48 6.57
C LYS A 128 7.46 18.25 7.87
N LYS A 129 8.35 18.16 8.86
CA LYS A 129 8.16 18.83 10.16
C LYS A 129 8.67 20.29 10.21
N ASP A 130 9.45 20.72 9.23
CA ASP A 130 10.12 22.04 9.30
C ASP A 130 9.38 23.17 8.57
N ASN A 131 8.26 22.89 7.88
CA ASN A 131 7.45 23.91 7.18
C ASN A 131 6.14 24.27 7.92
N GLY A 132 6.11 24.09 9.24
CA GLY A 132 4.92 24.31 10.08
C GLY A 132 5.16 25.25 11.27
N GLY A 133 5.63 26.46 11.01
CA GLY A 133 5.61 27.60 11.94
C GLY A 133 5.88 28.86 11.11
N ASN A 134 5.11 29.93 11.17
CA ASN A 134 4.77 30.66 12.38
C ASN A 134 3.66 31.69 12.05
N GLU A 135 2.48 31.60 12.64
CA GLU A 135 1.67 32.80 12.92
C GLU A 135 0.98 32.57 14.26
N LYS A 136 1.75 32.81 15.32
CA LYS A 136 1.19 33.17 16.62
C LYS A 136 0.74 34.61 16.48
N ASP A 137 -0.56 34.85 16.64
CA ASP A 137 -0.94 36.09 17.30
C ASP A 137 -1.93 35.83 18.43
N SER A 138 -1.53 36.40 19.55
CA SER A 138 -2.08 36.26 20.89
C SER A 138 -3.45 36.92 21.00
N ASN A 139 -4.40 36.23 21.63
CA ASN A 139 -5.33 36.95 22.49
C ASN A 139 -5.64 36.20 23.78
N LYS A 140 -5.43 36.94 24.87
CA LYS A 140 -5.39 36.54 26.27
C LYS A 140 -6.60 37.17 26.96
N LYS A 141 -7.48 36.35 27.54
CA LYS A 141 -8.46 36.65 28.61
C LYS A 141 -9.40 35.44 28.72
N SER A 142 -9.89 34.97 29.86
CA SER A 142 -9.70 35.24 31.28
C SER A 142 -10.64 34.29 32.03
N ASN A 143 -10.24 33.89 33.24
CA ASN A 143 -11.06 33.53 34.40
C ASN A 143 -12.05 32.35 34.34
N GLY A 144 -11.95 31.49 35.35
CA GLY A 144 -12.98 30.53 35.70
C GLY A 144 -12.54 29.50 36.73
N ASP A 145 -12.25 29.94 37.96
CA ASP A 145 -12.17 29.08 39.13
C ASP A 145 -13.40 28.16 39.26
N LYS A 146 -13.20 26.87 39.54
CA LYS A 146 -13.95 26.14 40.58
C LYS A 146 -13.33 24.78 40.92
N LYS A 147 -12.92 24.70 42.18
CA LYS A 147 -12.60 23.50 42.97
C LYS A 147 -13.74 22.47 42.94
N ASN A 148 -13.39 21.19 43.07
CA ASN A 148 -13.79 20.23 44.14
C ASN A 148 -13.38 18.81 43.66
N ASN A 149 -12.32 18.17 44.18
CA ASN A 149 -12.20 17.45 45.47
C ASN A 149 -13.18 16.27 45.60
N LEU A 150 -12.70 15.01 45.48
CA LEU A 150 -12.93 13.92 46.46
C LEU A 150 -12.28 12.56 46.06
N ASP A 151 -11.36 12.13 46.93
CA ASP A 151 -11.17 10.81 47.54
C ASP A 151 -11.33 9.46 46.78
N LYS A 152 -10.26 8.65 46.96
CA LYS A 152 -10.21 7.24 47.42
C LYS A 152 -10.80 6.12 46.54
N LYS A 153 -9.89 5.24 46.11
CA LYS A 153 -9.78 3.81 46.53
C LYS A 153 -8.51 3.22 45.88
N LYS A 154 -7.43 2.95 46.62
CA LYS A 154 -7.13 1.70 47.36
C LYS A 154 -7.37 0.42 46.55
N GLY A 155 -6.26 -0.22 46.16
CA GLY A 155 -6.03 -1.67 46.23
C GLY A 155 -6.50 -2.51 45.05
N LEU A 156 -5.57 -3.16 44.36
CA LEU A 156 -5.21 -4.55 44.68
C LEU A 156 -4.05 -5.01 43.79
N ASP A 157 -2.97 -5.46 44.45
CA ASP A 157 -1.94 -6.33 43.90
C ASP A 157 -2.55 -7.63 43.39
N LYS A 158 -2.19 -8.08 42.17
CA LYS A 158 -2.00 -9.50 41.88
C LYS A 158 -0.84 -9.69 40.90
N LYS A 159 0.28 -10.13 41.48
CA LYS A 159 1.35 -10.89 40.84
C LYS A 159 0.74 -12.04 40.03
N ASN A 160 1.26 -12.28 38.84
CA ASN A 160 1.26 -13.61 38.22
C ASN A 160 2.65 -13.84 37.65
N ASP A 161 3.54 -14.28 38.54
CA ASP A 161 4.69 -15.10 38.20
C ASP A 161 4.14 -16.42 37.63
N VAL A 162 4.40 -16.70 36.36
CA VAL A 162 4.40 -18.07 35.84
C VAL A 162 5.70 -18.27 35.09
N ASP A 163 6.68 -18.72 35.85
CA ASP A 163 7.73 -19.61 35.40
C ASP A 163 7.14 -20.74 34.53
N LYS A 164 7.73 -20.96 33.35
CA LYS A 164 8.15 -22.32 32.96
C LYS A 164 9.06 -22.29 31.73
N LYS A 165 10.35 -22.47 32.04
CA LYS A 165 11.34 -23.20 31.25
C LYS A 165 10.70 -24.25 30.33
N LYS A 166 11.04 -24.21 29.04
CA LYS A 166 11.32 -25.42 28.28
C LYS A 166 12.50 -25.15 27.35
N ASP A 167 13.66 -25.58 27.84
CA ASP A 167 14.80 -25.96 27.04
C ASP A 167 14.35 -27.05 26.05
N LEU A 168 14.49 -26.78 24.75
CA LEU A 168 14.52 -27.82 23.72
C LEU A 168 15.70 -27.50 22.81
N ALA A 169 16.87 -27.97 23.24
CA ALA A 169 18.02 -28.17 22.36
C ALA A 169 17.62 -29.20 21.29
N PHE A 170 17.55 -28.77 20.04
CA PHE A 170 17.44 -29.67 18.90
C PHE A 170 18.79 -29.70 18.18
N GLU A 171 19.66 -30.58 18.66
CA GLU A 171 20.89 -30.95 17.96
C GLU A 171 20.52 -32.04 16.95
N SER A 172 20.67 -31.75 15.65
CA SER A 172 20.60 -32.79 14.61
C SER A 172 21.75 -32.58 13.64
N LYS A 173 22.81 -33.33 13.92
CA LYS A 173 23.95 -33.59 13.06
C LYS A 173 23.43 -34.29 11.80
N ASN A 174 23.46 -33.61 10.65
CA ASN A 174 23.37 -34.31 9.37
C ASN A 174 24.76 -34.49 8.77
N LYS A 175 25.15 -35.76 8.86
CA LYS A 175 26.23 -36.50 8.22
C LYS A 175 26.55 -36.00 6.81
N LYS A 176 27.83 -35.68 6.62
CA LYS A 176 28.55 -35.64 5.35
C LYS A 176 28.57 -37.06 4.78
N VAL A 177 28.04 -37.26 3.58
CA VAL A 177 28.30 -38.45 2.77
C VAL A 177 29.27 -38.01 1.67
N GLU A 178 30.38 -38.74 1.60
CA GLU A 178 31.43 -38.63 0.56
C GLU A 178 30.90 -38.86 -0.85
#